data_AF-A0A6I5NZG0-F1
#
_entry.id   AF-A0A6I5NZG0-F1
#
_cell.length_a   1.000
_cell.length_b   1.000
_cell.length_c   1.000
_cell.angle_alpha   90.00
_cell.angle_beta   90.00
_cell.angle_gamma   90.00
#
_symmetry.space_group_name_H-M   'P 1'
#
loop_
_entity.id
_entity.type
_entity.pdbx_description
1 polymer ?
#
loop_
_entity_poly.entity_id
_entity_poly.type
_entity_poly.pdbx_seq_one_letter_code
_entity_poly.pdbx_strand_id
1 'polypeptide(L)'
;MKKLHIAISTDRIEETISDYSARLGVEPCSLVPGEYALWRTETLNISIRCDRSCAPGSLRHLGWEDSTATEFTCDTDVNGIVWEQFSAEQQADEINELWPAANYQPFE
;
A
#
# COMPACT_ATOMS: atom_id res chain seq x y z
N MET A 1 8.56 -15.45 0.02
CA MET A 1 7.42 -15.70 0.93
C MET A 1 6.42 -14.58 0.73
N LYS A 2 5.11 -14.86 0.75
CA LYS A 2 4.11 -13.81 0.57
C LYS A 2 4.11 -12.83 1.75
N LYS A 3 4.00 -11.54 1.49
CA LYS A 3 3.84 -10.50 2.52
C LYS A 3 2.40 -10.00 2.50
N LEU A 4 1.77 -9.91 3.66
CA LEU A 4 0.42 -9.35 3.75
C LEU A 4 0.49 -7.86 3.41
N HIS A 5 -0.38 -7.39 2.54
CA HIS A 5 -0.56 -5.97 2.26
C HIS A 5 -1.87 -5.47 2.87
N ILE A 6 -1.82 -4.31 3.52
CA ILE A 6 -3.01 -3.64 4.05
C ILE A 6 -3.02 -2.21 3.53
N ALA A 7 -4.07 -1.83 2.81
CA ALA A 7 -4.25 -0.47 2.32
C ALA A 7 -5.38 0.25 3.06
N ILE A 8 -5.09 1.40 3.66
CA ILE A 8 -6.02 2.20 4.45
C ILE A 8 -6.25 3.56 3.79
N SER A 9 -7.50 4.05 3.79
CA SER A 9 -7.79 5.44 3.42
C SER A 9 -7.53 6.37 4.61
N THR A 10 -6.92 7.53 4.39
CA THR A 10 -6.75 8.57 5.42
C THR A 10 -6.70 9.96 4.80
N ASP A 11 -7.29 10.93 5.48
CA ASP A 11 -7.20 12.36 5.14
C ASP A 11 -6.12 13.10 5.97
N ARG A 12 -5.43 12.38 6.85
CA ARG A 12 -4.39 12.90 7.75
C ARG A 12 -3.04 12.27 7.41
N ILE A 13 -2.56 12.46 6.18
CA ILE A 13 -1.39 11.76 5.63
C ILE A 13 -0.15 11.94 6.52
N GLU A 14 0.26 13.16 6.82
CA GLU A 14 1.47 13.45 7.58
C GLU A 14 1.39 12.93 9.03
N GLU A 15 0.23 13.05 9.65
CA GLU A 15 0.02 12.53 11.01
C GLU A 15 0.01 11.00 11.02
N THR A 16 -0.59 10.37 10.00
CA THR A 16 -0.60 8.91 9.85
C THR A 16 0.81 8.40 9.58
N ILE A 17 1.62 9.13 8.81
CA ILE A 17 3.03 8.77 8.58
C ILE A 17 3.79 8.75 9.90
N SER A 18 3.64 9.79 10.72
CA SER A 18 4.31 9.85 12.03
C SER A 18 3.85 8.74 12.97
N ASP A 19 2.55 8.42 13.01
CA ASP A 19 2.01 7.36 13.87
C ASP A 19 2.43 5.97 13.38
N TYR A 20 2.27 5.67 12.10
CA TYR A 20 2.52 4.35 11.55
C TYR A 20 4.02 4.04 11.51
N SER A 21 4.87 5.01 11.19
CA SER A 21 6.34 4.80 11.24
C SER A 21 6.81 4.49 12.66
N ALA A 22 6.23 5.14 13.68
CA ALA A 22 6.52 4.82 15.08
C ALA A 22 6.04 3.42 15.49
N ARG A 23 4.88 2.98 14.99
CA ARG A 23 4.33 1.63 15.26
C ARG A 23 5.09 0.52 14.54
N LEU A 24 5.49 0.77 13.30
CA LEU A 24 6.19 -0.18 12.43
C LEU A 24 7.71 -0.20 12.67
N GLY A 25 8.25 0.85 13.30
CA GLY A 25 9.68 0.98 13.57
C GLY A 25 10.52 1.31 12.33
N VAL A 26 9.88 1.70 11.22
CA VAL A 26 10.53 2.04 9.95
C VAL A 26 9.81 3.20 9.28
N GLU A 27 10.57 4.01 8.56
CA GLU A 27 10.03 5.09 7.72
C GLU A 27 9.40 4.53 6.43
N PRO A 28 8.47 5.25 5.77
CA PRO A 28 7.91 4.81 4.51
C PRO A 28 9.00 4.75 3.43
N CYS A 29 8.93 3.71 2.61
CA CYS A 29 9.82 3.51 1.47
C CYS A 29 9.37 4.25 0.21
N SER A 30 8.11 4.67 0.17
CA SER A 30 7.56 5.56 -0.85
C SER A 30 6.65 6.58 -0.18
N LEU A 31 6.75 7.84 -0.58
CA LEU A 31 5.99 8.95 -0.03
C LEU A 31 5.62 9.92 -1.14
N VAL A 32 4.33 10.25 -1.22
CA VAL A 32 3.81 11.35 -2.02
C VAL A 32 3.13 12.34 -1.05
N PRO A 33 3.66 13.56 -0.87
CA PRO A 33 3.14 14.53 0.09
C PRO A 33 1.63 14.76 -0.06
N GLY A 34 0.89 14.67 1.05
CA GLY A 34 -0.56 14.85 1.08
C GLY A 34 -1.40 13.75 0.41
N GLU A 35 -0.80 12.72 -0.19
CA GLU A 35 -1.51 11.78 -1.05
C GLU A 35 -1.30 10.31 -0.68
N TYR A 36 -0.06 9.87 -0.43
CA TYR A 36 0.27 8.45 -0.32
C TYR A 36 1.52 8.18 0.52
N ALA A 37 1.53 7.05 1.24
CA ALA A 37 2.76 6.49 1.79
C ALA A 37 2.71 4.96 1.81
N LEU A 38 3.87 4.32 1.67
CA LEU A 38 4.05 2.87 1.68
C LEU A 38 5.15 2.49 2.67
N TRP A 39 4.86 1.53 3.53
CA TRP A 39 5.83 0.84 4.38
C TRP A 39 5.98 -0.59 3.93
N ARG A 40 7.22 -1.07 3.91
CA ARG A 40 7.58 -2.46 3.65
C ARG A 40 8.39 -2.99 4.81
N THR A 41 7.95 -4.12 5.35
CA THR A 41 8.68 -4.85 6.38
C THR A 41 9.01 -6.26 5.88
N GLU A 42 9.54 -7.12 6.76
CA GLU A 42 9.84 -8.50 6.42
C GLU A 42 8.57 -9.31 6.07
N THR A 43 7.46 -9.09 6.79
CA THR A 43 6.25 -9.92 6.69
C THR A 43 4.98 -9.14 6.36
N LEU A 44 5.01 -7.82 6.48
CA LEU A 44 3.87 -6.93 6.34
C LEU A 44 4.22 -5.68 5.50
N ASN A 45 3.37 -5.37 4.54
CA ASN A 45 3.37 -4.12 3.82
C ASN A 45 2.11 -3.34 4.22
N ILE A 46 2.24 -2.04 4.46
CA ILE A 46 1.09 -1.15 4.71
C ILE A 46 1.17 0.00 3.74
N SER A 47 0.05 0.36 3.11
CA SER A 47 -0.07 1.61 2.38
C SER A 47 -1.21 2.46 2.93
N ILE A 48 -1.06 3.77 2.80
CA ILE A 48 -2.12 4.74 3.07
C ILE A 48 -2.33 5.62 1.85
N ARG A 49 -3.57 6.03 1.61
CA ARG A 49 -3.91 6.96 0.53
C ARG A 49 -5.01 7.93 0.94
N CYS A 50 -4.89 9.18 0.49
CA CYS A 50 -5.99 10.15 0.51
C CYS A 50 -6.98 9.83 -0.62
N ASP A 51 -7.87 8.87 -0.39
CA ASP A 51 -8.88 8.46 -1.35
C ASP A 51 -10.23 9.08 -1.00
N ARG A 52 -10.64 10.13 -1.73
CA ARG A 52 -11.92 10.82 -1.51
C ARG A 52 -13.15 9.97 -1.79
N SER A 53 -12.99 8.81 -2.46
CA SER A 53 -14.09 7.86 -2.67
C SER A 53 -14.33 6.95 -1.47
N CYS A 54 -13.39 6.91 -0.51
CA CYS A 54 -13.42 6.07 0.68
C CYS A 54 -13.49 6.91 1.96
N ALA A 55 -14.17 6.41 2.99
CA ALA A 55 -14.18 7.10 4.28
C ALA A 55 -12.78 7.09 4.92
N PRO A 56 -12.29 8.20 5.50
CA PRO A 56 -11.05 8.18 6.25
C PRO A 56 -11.07 7.11 7.37
N GLY A 57 -9.96 6.39 7.53
CA GLY A 57 -9.82 5.26 8.44
C GLY A 57 -10.39 3.94 7.92
N SER A 58 -10.98 3.89 6.72
CA SER A 58 -11.50 2.64 6.16
C SER A 58 -10.41 1.80 5.51
N LEU A 59 -10.59 0.47 5.56
CA LEU A 59 -9.84 -0.47 4.74
C LEU A 59 -10.24 -0.27 3.27
N ARG A 60 -9.26 -0.10 2.37
CA ARG A 60 -9.46 -0.04 0.91
C ARG A 60 -9.41 -1.45 0.32
N HIS A 61 -8.33 -2.18 0.61
CA HIS A 61 -8.15 -3.58 0.24
C HIS A 61 -7.15 -4.27 1.18
N LEU A 62 -7.21 -5.59 1.19
CA LEU A 62 -6.10 -6.45 1.63
C LEU A 62 -5.38 -7.00 0.41
N GLY A 63 -4.21 -7.57 0.60
CA GLY A 63 -3.57 -8.28 -0.50
C GLY A 63 -2.37 -9.10 -0.10
N TRP A 64 -1.83 -9.80 -1.09
CA TRP A 64 -0.56 -10.51 -0.99
C TRP A 64 0.41 -9.90 -1.98
N GLU A 65 1.49 -9.34 -1.45
CA GLU A 65 2.69 -9.20 -2.26
C GLU A 65 3.33 -10.57 -2.41
N ASP A 66 3.38 -11.06 -3.65
CA ASP A 66 3.88 -12.36 -4.04
C ASP A 66 4.90 -12.19 -5.18
N SER A 67 6.16 -12.49 -4.90
CA SER A 67 7.25 -12.44 -5.89
C SER A 67 7.06 -13.41 -7.05
N THR A 68 6.11 -14.34 -6.95
CA THR A 68 5.77 -15.29 -8.03
C THR A 68 4.53 -14.87 -8.83
N ALA A 69 3.87 -13.77 -8.46
CA ALA A 69 2.75 -13.24 -9.21
C ALA A 69 3.22 -12.74 -10.58
N THR A 70 2.65 -13.30 -11.65
CA THR A 70 2.92 -12.87 -13.03
C THR A 70 1.98 -11.77 -13.51
N GLU A 71 0.85 -11.59 -12.81
CA GLU A 71 -0.19 -10.61 -13.12
C GLU A 71 -0.81 -10.09 -11.82
N PHE A 72 -1.35 -8.87 -11.88
CA PHE A 72 -2.17 -8.32 -10.81
C PHE A 72 -3.54 -8.98 -10.86
N THR A 73 -3.99 -9.55 -9.75
CA THR A 73 -5.33 -10.13 -9.62
C THR A 73 -6.10 -9.47 -8.49
N CYS A 74 -7.41 -9.35 -8.65
CA CYS A 74 -8.31 -8.82 -7.65
C CYS A 74 -9.54 -9.72 -7.51
N ASP A 75 -9.90 -10.07 -6.28
CA ASP A 75 -11.15 -10.76 -5.95
C ASP A 75 -11.78 -10.18 -4.67
N THR A 76 -12.92 -10.71 -4.25
CA THR A 76 -13.63 -10.25 -3.06
C THR A 76 -13.97 -11.46 -2.20
N ASP A 77 -13.56 -11.40 -0.93
CA ASP A 77 -13.80 -12.50 -0.01
C ASP A 77 -15.27 -12.57 0.46
N VAL A 78 -15.57 -13.60 1.26
CA VAL A 78 -16.92 -13.84 1.79
C VAL A 78 -17.42 -12.74 2.73
N ASN A 79 -16.56 -11.84 3.20
CA ASN A 79 -16.89 -10.69 4.05
C ASN A 79 -17.06 -9.39 3.24
N GLY A 80 -16.87 -9.44 1.92
CA GLY A 80 -16.92 -8.28 1.05
C GLY A 80 -15.63 -7.45 1.04
N ILE A 81 -14.51 -8.00 1.54
CA ILE A 81 -13.20 -7.31 1.48
C ILE A 81 -12.55 -7.61 0.14
N VAL A 82 -12.07 -6.57 -0.53
CA VAL A 82 -11.28 -6.70 -1.75
C VAL A 82 -9.90 -7.25 -1.39
N TRP A 83 -9.48 -8.30 -2.08
CA TRP A 83 -8.15 -8.89 -2.00
C TRP A 83 -7.42 -8.73 -3.32
N GLU A 84 -6.19 -8.25 -3.24
CA GLU A 84 -5.29 -8.11 -4.38
C GLU A 84 -4.11 -9.07 -4.26
N GLN A 85 -3.59 -9.58 -5.37
CA GLN A 85 -2.31 -10.28 -5.41
C GLN A 85 -1.45 -9.67 -6.50
N PHE A 86 -0.22 -9.30 -6.14
CA PHE A 86 0.67 -8.54 -7.01
C PHE A 86 2.14 -8.77 -6.66
N SER A 87 3.04 -8.47 -7.60
CA SER A 87 4.47 -8.35 -7.34
C SER A 87 4.86 -6.94 -6.86
N ALA A 88 6.05 -6.79 -6.29
CA ALA A 88 6.54 -5.48 -5.85
C ALA A 88 6.68 -4.49 -7.02
N GLU A 89 7.04 -5.00 -8.20
CA GLU A 89 7.14 -4.25 -9.45
C GLU A 89 5.77 -3.76 -9.92
N GLN A 90 4.74 -4.62 -9.87
CA GLN A 90 3.39 -4.23 -10.26
C GLN A 90 2.82 -3.11 -9.36
N GLN A 91 3.07 -3.18 -8.05
CA GLN A 91 2.70 -2.08 -7.15
C GLN A 91 3.51 -0.82 -7.46
N ALA A 92 4.78 -0.95 -7.85
CA ALA A 92 5.58 0.21 -8.22
C ALA A 92 5.11 0.85 -9.53
N ASP A 93 4.69 0.06 -10.50
CA ASP A 93 4.09 0.54 -11.75
C ASP A 93 2.82 1.34 -11.45
N GLU A 94 1.93 0.84 -10.58
CA GLU A 94 0.72 1.56 -10.17
C GLU A 94 1.05 2.90 -9.47
N ILE A 95 2.01 2.89 -8.52
CA ILE A 95 2.45 4.10 -7.83
C ILE A 95 2.97 5.13 -8.82
N ASN A 96 3.78 4.70 -9.80
CA ASN A 96 4.38 5.59 -10.79
C ASN A 96 3.38 6.04 -11.86
N GLU A 97 2.34 5.26 -12.15
CA GLU A 97 1.24 5.66 -13.02
C GLU A 97 0.39 6.75 -12.36
N LEU A 98 0.05 6.58 -11.07
CA LEU A 98 -0.75 7.54 -10.30
C LEU A 98 0.05 8.80 -9.95
N TRP A 99 1.32 8.62 -9.58
CA TRP A 99 2.22 9.70 -9.15
C TRP A 99 3.59 9.54 -9.82
N PRO A 100 3.75 9.97 -11.07
CA PRO A 100 5.02 9.85 -11.80
C PRO A 100 6.21 10.50 -11.09
N ALA A 101 5.97 11.54 -10.29
CA ALA A 101 6.98 12.21 -9.49
C ALA A 101 7.52 11.37 -8.33
N ALA A 102 6.82 10.30 -7.91
CA ALA A 102 7.31 9.38 -6.90
C ALA A 102 8.56 8.65 -7.38
N ASN A 103 8.65 8.33 -8.68
CA ASN A 103 9.74 7.58 -9.31
C ASN A 103 10.17 6.38 -8.45
N TYR A 104 9.18 5.68 -7.90
CA TYR A 104 9.38 4.65 -6.92
C TYR A 104 9.94 3.40 -7.60
N GLN A 105 10.95 2.82 -6.97
CA GLN A 105 11.56 1.56 -7.38
C GLN A 105 11.54 0.63 -6.17
N PRO A 106 10.94 -0.56 -6.28
CA PRO A 106 10.95 -1.51 -5.18
C PRO A 106 12.38 -2.02 -4.99
N PHE A 107 12.77 -2.22 -3.74
CA PHE A 107 14.01 -2.90 -3.39
C PHE A 107 13.71 -4.36 -3.01
N GLU A 108 14.63 -5.27 -3.37
CA GLU A 108 14.59 -6.69 -2.98
C GLU A 108 14.81 -6.89 -1.47
#